data_AF-A0A2V7JNH2-F1
#
_entry.id   AF-A0A2V7JNH2-F1
#
_cell.length_a   1.000
_cell.length_b   1.000
_cell.length_c   1.000
_cell.angle_alpha   90.00
_cell.angle_beta   90.00
_cell.angle_gamma   90.00
#
_symmetry.space_group_name_H-M   'P 1'
#
loop_
_entity.id
_entity.type
_entity.pdbx_description
1 polymer ?
#
loop_
_entity_poly.entity_id
_entity_poly.type
_entity_poly.pdbx_seq_one_letter_code
_entity_poly.pdbx_strand_id
1 'polypeptide(L)'
;MNVQTDGERVIAAGKTKHGVLRIGAARNMSAGSYYRPPVVLTWVGAAVLVVLGLPLSALLIGIPFLLFGIYLAYVAVGWMKSIKMVEAAARDA
;
A
#
# COMPACT_ATOMS: atom_id res chain seq x y z
N MET A 1 -20.83 -4.93 -0.67
CA MET A 1 -19.91 -5.09 -1.83
C MET A 1 -20.33 -4.06 -2.86
N ASN A 2 -19.59 -2.96 -3.00
CA ASN A 2 -19.95 -1.92 -3.97
C ASN A 2 -19.38 -2.33 -5.33
N VAL A 3 -20.26 -2.73 -6.24
CA VAL A 3 -19.96 -2.97 -7.64
C VAL A 3 -19.96 -1.59 -8.31
N GLN A 4 -18.83 -1.18 -8.90
CA GLN A 4 -18.80 0.05 -9.68
C GLN A 4 -19.49 -0.20 -11.02
N THR A 5 -20.41 0.68 -11.36
CA THR A 5 -21.21 0.58 -12.58
C THR A 5 -20.39 1.11 -13.76
N ASP A 6 -20.52 0.48 -14.93
CA ASP A 6 -19.85 0.92 -16.15
C ASP A 6 -20.27 2.37 -16.47
N GLY A 7 -19.32 3.32 -16.39
CA GLY A 7 -19.57 4.76 -16.53
C GLY A 7 -19.10 5.66 -15.37
N GLU A 8 -18.72 5.10 -14.21
CA GLU A 8 -18.15 5.89 -13.12
C GLU A 8 -16.70 6.34 -13.38
N ARG A 9 -16.39 7.61 -13.08
CA ARG A 9 -15.02 8.12 -13.18
C ARG A 9 -14.22 7.72 -11.95
N VAL A 10 -13.18 6.92 -12.16
CA VAL A 10 -12.29 6.44 -11.09
C VAL A 10 -10.87 6.93 -11.34
N ILE A 11 -10.27 7.53 -10.33
CA ILE A 11 -8.84 7.82 -10.31
C ILE A 11 -8.16 6.67 -9.56
N ALA A 12 -7.29 5.94 -10.25
CA ALA A 12 -6.50 4.87 -9.66
C ALA A 12 -5.01 5.14 -9.88
N ALA A 13 -4.21 4.92 -8.84
CA ALA A 13 -2.76 4.98 -8.93
C ALA A 13 -2.16 3.67 -8.42
N GLY A 14 -1.05 3.27 -9.03
CA GLY A 14 -0.43 1.99 -8.75
C GLY A 14 0.81 1.76 -9.59
N LYS A 15 1.26 0.51 -9.61
CA LYS A 15 2.41 0.11 -10.43
C LYS A 15 1.92 -0.64 -11.66
N THR A 16 2.34 -0.22 -12.85
CA THR A 16 2.14 -1.00 -14.07
C THR A 16 3.18 -2.12 -14.11
N LYS A 17 2.72 -3.38 -14.23
CA LYS A 17 3.59 -4.53 -14.40
C LYS A 17 3.03 -5.40 -15.53
N HIS A 18 3.82 -5.61 -16.58
CA HIS A 18 3.43 -6.39 -17.77
C HIS A 18 2.12 -5.90 -18.41
N GLY A 19 1.96 -4.58 -18.59
CA GLY A 19 0.75 -3.99 -19.16
C GLY A 19 -0.47 -3.97 -18.24
N VAL A 20 -0.40 -4.60 -17.06
CA VAL A 20 -1.49 -4.57 -16.06
C VAL A 20 -1.20 -3.53 -14.99
N LEU A 21 -2.13 -2.58 -14.80
CA LEU A 21 -2.07 -1.65 -13.68
C LEU A 21 -2.47 -2.36 -12.38
N ARG A 22 -1.50 -2.57 -11.49
CA ARG A 22 -1.79 -3.03 -10.13
C ARG A 22 -2.15 -1.84 -9.27
N ILE A 23 -3.45 -1.67 -9.03
CA ILE A 23 -4.02 -0.57 -8.24
C ILE A 23 -3.46 -0.61 -6.82
N GLY A 24 -2.77 0.46 -6.42
CA GLY A 24 -2.28 0.67 -5.07
C GLY A 24 -3.22 1.52 -4.23
N ALA A 25 -3.95 2.46 -4.85
CA ALA A 25 -5.03 3.22 -4.23
C ALA A 25 -6.03 3.65 -5.32
N ALA A 26 -7.28 3.85 -4.97
CA ALA A 26 -8.28 4.36 -5.90
C ALA A 26 -9.30 5.28 -5.22
N ARG A 27 -9.85 6.22 -5.98
CA ARG A 27 -10.98 7.08 -5.58
C ARG A 27 -12.01 7.08 -6.70
N ASN A 28 -13.25 6.78 -6.36
CA ASN A 28 -14.39 7.01 -7.23
C ASN A 28 -14.84 8.47 -7.07
N MET A 29 -14.89 9.21 -8.18
CA MET A 29 -15.28 10.63 -8.20
C MET A 29 -16.80 10.83 -8.20
N SER A 30 -17.57 9.86 -8.68
CA SER A 30 -19.03 9.89 -8.76
C SER A 30 -19.69 9.58 -7.41
N ALA A 31 -19.19 8.58 -6.69
CA ALA A 31 -19.73 8.15 -5.40
C ALA A 31 -18.94 8.67 -4.18
N GLY A 32 -17.79 9.32 -4.39
CA GLY A 32 -16.92 9.80 -3.32
C GLY A 32 -16.20 8.70 -2.51
N SER A 33 -16.35 7.43 -2.89
CA SER A 33 -15.73 6.31 -2.18
C SER A 33 -14.23 6.23 -2.41
N TYR A 34 -13.48 5.91 -1.35
CA TYR A 34 -12.03 5.80 -1.36
C TYR A 34 -11.59 4.37 -1.03
N TYR A 35 -10.77 3.79 -1.89
CA TYR A 35 -10.00 2.59 -1.60
C TYR A 35 -8.60 2.99 -1.13
N ARG A 36 -8.34 2.79 0.17
CA ARG A 36 -7.02 2.96 0.77
C ARG A 36 -6.51 1.62 1.27
N PRO A 37 -5.32 1.17 0.86
CA PRO A 37 -4.71 -0.01 1.44
C PRO A 37 -4.37 0.23 2.92
N PRO A 38 -4.25 -0.83 3.75
CA PRO A 38 -4.03 -0.72 5.20
C PRO A 38 -2.58 -0.33 5.54
N VAL A 39 -2.14 0.85 5.09
CA VAL A 39 -0.76 1.35 5.22
C VAL A 39 -0.30 1.40 6.68
N VAL A 40 -1.15 1.89 7.58
CA VAL A 40 -0.84 2.00 9.02
C VAL A 40 -0.56 0.62 9.61
N LEU A 41 -1.47 -0.35 9.38
CA LEU A 41 -1.30 -1.71 9.87
C LEU A 41 -0.03 -2.37 9.32
N THR A 42 0.30 -2.08 8.06
CA THR A 42 1.51 -2.61 7.41
C THR A 42 2.78 -2.02 8.01
N TRP A 43 2.78 -0.72 8.36
CA TRP A 43 3.88 -0.09 9.09
C TRP A 43 4.04 -0.65 10.50
N VAL A 44 2.93 -0.86 11.21
CA VAL A 44 2.97 -1.49 12.54
C VAL A 44 3.55 -2.90 12.45
N GLY A 45 3.12 -3.69 11.47
CA GLY A 45 3.68 -5.02 11.21
C GLY A 45 5.17 -4.98 10.91
N ALA A 46 5.61 -4.05 10.05
CA ALA A 46 7.03 -3.86 9.75
C ALA A 46 7.84 -3.51 11.01
N ALA A 47 7.33 -2.59 11.85
CA ALA A 47 7.99 -2.20 13.09
C ALA A 47 8.10 -3.35 14.09
N VAL A 48 7.01 -4.10 14.30
CA VAL A 48 7.00 -5.28 15.19
C VAL A 48 8.02 -6.31 14.75
N LEU A 49 8.09 -6.60 13.44
CA LEU A 49 9.07 -7.55 12.90
C LEU A 49 10.51 -7.09 13.08
N VAL A 50 10.80 -5.80 12.94
CA VAL A 50 12.14 -5.25 13.16
C VAL A 50 12.52 -5.29 14.64
N VAL A 51 11.61 -4.86 15.52
CA VAL A 51 11.82 -4.84 16.98
C VAL A 51 12.05 -6.25 17.53
N LEU A 52 11.29 -7.25 17.05
CA LEU A 52 11.49 -8.65 17.44
C LEU A 52 12.68 -9.30 16.73
N GLY A 53 12.89 -8.97 15.46
CA GLY A 53 13.95 -9.54 14.63
C GLY A 53 15.35 -9.14 15.06
N LEU A 54 15.54 -7.91 15.56
CA LEU A 54 16.85 -7.42 16.03
C LEU A 54 17.46 -8.29 17.14
N PRO A 55 16.79 -8.52 18.29
CA PRO A 55 17.35 -9.37 19.35
C PRO A 55 17.51 -10.83 18.91
N LEU A 56 16.55 -11.35 18.14
CA LEU A 56 16.61 -12.72 17.60
C LEU A 56 17.75 -12.92 16.59
N SER A 57 18.27 -11.84 15.98
CA SER A 57 19.35 -11.92 15.00
C SER A 57 20.69 -12.32 15.62
N ALA A 58 20.86 -12.16 16.94
CA ALA A 58 22.03 -12.68 17.66
C ALA A 58 22.17 -14.21 17.53
N LEU A 59 21.05 -14.91 17.33
CA LEU A 59 20.99 -16.36 17.11
C LEU A 59 20.78 -16.71 15.62
N LEU A 60 20.95 -15.75 14.71
CA LEU A 60 20.68 -15.84 13.25
C LEU A 60 19.23 -16.13 12.86
N ILE A 61 18.37 -16.52 13.79
CA ILE A 61 16.93 -16.77 13.57
C ILE A 61 16.11 -15.50 13.36
N GLY A 62 16.64 -14.33 13.76
CA GLY A 62 15.99 -13.03 13.56
C GLY A 62 16.11 -12.47 12.14
N ILE A 63 17.05 -12.99 11.33
CA ILE A 63 17.32 -12.48 9.98
C ILE A 63 16.07 -12.54 9.08
N PRO A 64 15.31 -13.65 9.02
CA PRO A 64 14.06 -13.69 8.25
C PRO A 64 13.03 -12.65 8.68
N PHE A 65 12.91 -12.38 9.98
CA PHE A 65 12.00 -11.36 10.51
C PHE A 65 12.40 -9.96 10.06
N LEU A 66 13.70 -9.63 10.10
CA LEU A 66 14.22 -8.36 9.61
C LEU A 66 13.97 -8.20 8.11
N LEU A 67 14.31 -9.21 7.30
CA LEU A 67 14.09 -9.18 5.86
C LEU A 67 12.61 -8.98 5.52
N PHE A 68 11.72 -9.68 6.22
CA PHE A 68 10.28 -9.56 6.01
C PHE A 68 9.74 -8.20 6.49
N GLY A 69 10.24 -7.68 7.61
CA GLY A 69 9.89 -6.34 8.10
C GLY A 69 10.29 -5.23 7.11
N ILE A 70 11.51 -5.31 6.56
CA ILE A 70 11.99 -4.40 5.51
C ILE A 70 11.11 -4.51 4.25
N TYR A 71 10.74 -5.73 3.85
CA TYR A 71 9.83 -5.94 2.73
C TYR A 71 8.46 -5.28 2.95
N LEU A 72 7.86 -5.44 4.15
CA LEU A 72 6.60 -4.78 4.47
C LEU A 72 6.71 -3.25 4.44
N ALA A 73 7.81 -2.70 4.96
CA ALA A 73 8.08 -1.26 4.87
C ALA A 73 8.17 -0.80 3.40
N TYR A 74 8.84 -1.56 2.54
CA TYR A 74 8.91 -1.27 1.10
C TYR A 74 7.52 -1.26 0.43
N VAL A 75 6.65 -2.23 0.78
CA VAL A 75 5.26 -2.27 0.29
C VAL A 75 4.48 -1.05 0.76
N ALA A 76 4.56 -0.72 2.05
CA ALA A 76 3.88 0.43 2.64
C ALA A 76 4.29 1.75 1.97
N VAL A 77 5.58 1.92 1.66
CA VAL A 77 6.07 3.08 0.89
C VAL A 77 5.45 3.14 -0.51
N GLY A 78 5.35 2.01 -1.21
CA GLY A 78 4.70 1.94 -2.51
C GLY A 78 3.22 2.35 -2.46
N TRP A 79 2.51 1.94 -1.42
CA TRP A 79 1.13 2.34 -1.18
C TRP A 79 0.99 3.82 -0.83
N MET A 80 1.85 4.37 0.03
CA MET A 80 1.85 5.81 0.32
C MET A 80 2.04 6.66 -0.94
N LYS A 81 2.95 6.25 -1.84
CA LYS A 81 3.12 6.92 -3.14
C LYS A 81 1.83 6.89 -3.97
N SER A 82 1.17 5.74 -4.02
CA SER A 82 -0.08 5.57 -4.76
C SER A 82 -1.21 6.43 -4.17
N ILE A 83 -1.34 6.48 -2.84
CA ILE A 83 -2.34 7.33 -2.16
C ILE A 83 -2.09 8.81 -2.49
N LYS A 84 -0.84 9.27 -2.38
CA LYS A 84 -0.48 10.65 -2.71
C LYS A 84 -0.79 11.01 -4.16
N MET A 85 -0.57 10.09 -5.10
CA MET A 85 -0.90 10.29 -6.51
C MET A 85 -2.41 10.40 -6.75
N VAL A 86 -3.22 9.54 -6.10
CA VAL A 86 -4.69 9.63 -6.18
C VAL A 86 -5.19 10.92 -5.54
N GLU A 87 -4.65 11.30 -4.39
CA GLU A 87 -5.02 12.56 -3.72
C GLU A 87 -4.66 13.79 -4.55
N ALA A 88 -3.48 13.81 -5.18
CA ALA A 88 -3.06 14.88 -6.07
C ALA A 88 -3.97 14.96 -7.30
N ALA A 89 -4.13 13.85 -8.03
CA ALA A 89 -4.98 13.81 -9.22
C ALA A 89 -6.44 14.16 -8.92
N ALA A 90 -6.94 13.88 -7.71
CA ALA A 90 -8.30 14.23 -7.32
C ALA A 90 -8.44 15.65 -6.73
N ARG A 91 -7.34 16.40 -6.56
CA ARG A 91 -7.38 17.85 -6.29
C ARG A 91 -7.41 18.65 -7.60
N ASP A 92 -6.82 18.10 -8.65
CA ASP A 92 -6.70 18.74 -9.97
C ASP A 92 -7.89 18.42 -10.91
N ALA A 93 -8.82 17.57 -10.48
CA ALA A 93 -10.00 17.12 -11.23
C ALA A 93 -11.29 17.81 -10.77
#